data_AF-A0A1Y1IH31-F1
#
_entry.id   AF-A0A1Y1IH31-F1
#
_cell.length_a   1.000
_cell.length_b   1.000
_cell.length_c   1.000
_cell.angle_alpha   90.00
_cell.angle_beta   90.00
_cell.angle_gamma   90.00
#
_symmetry.space_group_name_H-M   'P 1'
#
loop_
_entity.id
_entity.type
_entity.pdbx_description
1 polymer ?
#
loop_
_entity_poly.entity_id
_entity_poly.type
_entity_poly.pdbx_seq_one_letter_code
_entity_poly.pdbx_strand_id
1 'polypeptide(L)'
;MNSSNGYPRISVVRGPLFEEVRQELSSWASIVIRVPSDGQDAQLRYTVGPIPSDISGGQEVVLRLEADVRNGGTFYTDSNGRDLIKRVVNYRPSWDLIVTDPVAGNYYPVNAAILIRDSEKQLTVLTDRSLGGTSLREGHIDLMLHRRLVVDDGRGVDEALNEQQFGQGMVTRGTFRLGVHDVNVAASWLRGAALRHYQPLELAFATQIGGRSAWLKSRRGGASGLPNGAQLPPNVALVTLQQLASGAVLLRLGHLFEVDEDPVLSRLANVDLRTLFAKKIKAVTEMTLSGNQARSNVQKLVWRVENEPFSEAPKLRGSPFGRGSFLVELGPMEIRTFEIIFGNDGPSVHLSWGLYAGFGIVLLVGGLIMHAAYSWWRGRHKRLPGYHTLSQQSRAADADDRRVGTEAEMIEVDSRSP
;
A
#
# COMPACT_ATOMS: atom_id res chain seq x y z
N MET A 1 4.65 17.19 -35.20
CA MET A 1 5.41 18.46 -35.40
C MET A 1 4.98 19.41 -34.30
N ASN A 2 5.81 19.94 -33.40
CA ASN A 2 7.25 20.23 -33.50
C ASN A 2 8.06 19.50 -32.42
N SER A 3 9.00 18.64 -32.83
CA SER A 3 10.02 18.02 -31.96
C SER A 3 11.38 18.70 -32.17
N SER A 4 11.42 20.02 -31.97
CA SER A 4 12.65 20.81 -32.11
C SER A 4 13.52 20.67 -30.87
N ASN A 5 14.60 19.90 -31.01
CA ASN A 5 15.58 19.45 -30.01
C ASN A 5 15.09 18.28 -29.12
N GLY A 6 15.62 17.09 -29.37
CA GLY A 6 15.35 15.85 -28.63
C GLY A 6 16.03 15.78 -27.24
N TYR A 7 16.05 16.88 -26.52
CA TYR A 7 16.52 16.98 -25.14
C TYR A 7 15.34 17.33 -24.24
N PRO A 8 15.27 16.80 -23.00
CA PRO A 8 14.21 17.16 -22.07
C PRO A 8 14.26 18.66 -21.77
N ARG A 9 13.11 19.32 -21.69
CA ARG A 9 13.05 20.73 -21.29
C ARG A 9 13.17 20.80 -19.77
N ILE A 10 14.25 21.41 -19.29
CA ILE A 10 14.56 21.49 -17.87
C ILE A 10 14.24 22.89 -17.33
N SER A 11 13.66 22.97 -16.14
CA SER A 11 13.60 24.19 -15.34
C SER A 11 13.97 23.90 -13.88
N VAL A 12 14.57 24.89 -13.21
CA VAL A 12 15.09 24.76 -11.85
C VAL A 12 14.47 25.83 -10.96
N VAL A 13 14.00 25.44 -9.78
CA VAL A 13 13.54 26.32 -8.71
C VAL A 13 14.48 26.13 -7.52
N ARG A 14 15.05 27.22 -7.00
CA ARG A 14 15.87 27.21 -5.78
C ARG A 14 15.16 28.04 -4.71
N GLY A 15 15.13 27.56 -3.48
CA GLY A 15 14.54 28.26 -2.35
C GLY A 15 15.07 27.76 -1.00
N PRO A 16 14.74 28.44 0.11
CA PRO A 16 15.31 28.13 1.43
C PRO A 16 14.83 26.80 2.02
N LEU A 17 13.83 26.14 1.42
CA LEU A 17 13.27 24.87 1.89
C LEU A 17 13.63 23.66 1.01
N PHE A 18 13.97 23.90 -0.27
CA PHE A 18 14.29 22.87 -1.24
C PHE A 18 14.90 23.46 -2.52
N GLU A 19 15.62 22.62 -3.26
CA GLU A 19 15.84 22.79 -4.69
C GLU A 19 14.95 21.82 -5.47
N GLU A 20 14.45 22.23 -6.63
CA GLU A 20 13.57 21.42 -7.46
C GLU A 20 13.95 21.52 -8.94
N VAL A 21 14.15 20.37 -9.58
CA VAL A 21 14.40 20.23 -11.02
C VAL A 21 13.17 19.62 -11.67
N ARG A 22 12.61 20.30 -12.67
CA ARG A 22 11.47 19.84 -13.47
C ARG A 22 11.95 19.50 -14.86
N GLN A 23 11.57 18.33 -15.36
CA GLN A 23 11.98 17.79 -16.65
C GLN A 23 10.72 17.40 -17.45
N GLU A 24 10.44 18.10 -18.54
CA GLU A 24 9.47 17.67 -19.55
C GLU A 24 10.24 16.77 -20.53
N LEU A 25 10.03 15.45 -20.43
CA LEU A 25 10.75 14.44 -21.22
C LEU A 25 10.14 14.27 -22.61
N SER A 26 8.82 14.39 -22.70
CA SER A 26 8.04 14.38 -23.93
C SER A 26 6.73 15.16 -23.73
N SER A 27 5.87 15.22 -24.75
CA SER A 27 4.51 15.79 -24.62
C SER A 27 3.59 15.02 -23.67
N TRP A 28 3.97 13.81 -23.25
CA TRP A 28 3.17 12.90 -22.41
C TRP A 28 3.94 12.36 -21.19
N ALA A 29 5.20 12.74 -20.99
CA ALA A 29 6.03 12.26 -19.89
C ALA A 29 6.81 13.40 -19.23
N SER A 30 6.72 13.50 -17.90
CA SER A 30 7.48 14.48 -17.11
C SER A 30 7.87 13.94 -15.74
N ILE A 31 8.98 14.44 -15.22
CA ILE A 31 9.50 14.14 -13.89
C ILE A 31 9.82 15.45 -13.16
N VAL A 32 9.49 15.51 -11.88
CA VAL A 32 9.89 16.60 -10.97
C VAL A 32 10.66 15.97 -9.80
N ILE A 33 11.92 16.36 -9.64
CA ILE A 33 12.79 15.91 -8.55
C ILE A 33 12.98 17.08 -7.60
N ARG A 34 12.65 16.90 -6.32
CA ARG A 34 12.84 17.90 -5.26
C ARG A 34 13.77 17.36 -4.20
N VAL A 35 14.81 18.11 -3.86
CA VAL A 35 15.72 17.81 -2.75
C VAL A 35 15.43 18.83 -1.64
N PRO A 36 14.89 18.41 -0.47
CA PRO A 36 14.71 19.28 0.68
C PRO A 36 16.05 19.78 1.22
N SER A 37 16.03 20.93 1.91
CA SER A 37 17.25 21.53 2.49
C SER A 37 17.88 20.73 3.65
N ASP A 38 17.23 19.66 4.13
CA ASP A 38 17.80 18.72 5.10
C ASP A 38 18.74 17.68 4.46
N GLY A 39 18.72 17.54 3.13
CA GLY A 39 19.55 16.61 2.37
C GLY A 39 19.29 15.12 2.61
N GLN A 40 18.20 14.74 3.30
CA GLN A 40 17.98 13.33 3.69
C GLN A 40 17.48 12.44 2.54
N ASP A 41 16.77 13.01 1.57
CA ASP A 41 16.25 12.26 0.43
C ASP A 41 15.89 13.14 -0.78
N ALA A 42 15.74 12.52 -1.95
CA ALA A 42 15.14 13.15 -3.13
C ALA A 42 13.69 12.68 -3.30
N GLN A 43 12.76 13.61 -3.43
CA GLN A 43 11.35 13.36 -3.72
C GLN A 43 11.13 13.44 -5.23
N LEU A 44 10.88 12.31 -5.88
CA LEU A 44 10.61 12.23 -7.32
C LEU A 44 9.11 12.09 -7.54
N ARG A 45 8.53 12.94 -8.40
CA ARG A 45 7.15 12.82 -8.88
C ARG A 45 7.14 12.66 -10.39
N TYR A 46 6.49 11.61 -10.88
CA TYR A 46 6.30 11.40 -12.32
C TYR A 46 4.89 11.79 -12.76
N THR A 47 4.71 12.09 -14.04
CA THR A 47 3.41 12.08 -14.71
C THR A 47 3.60 11.49 -16.10
N VAL A 48 2.88 10.42 -16.39
CA VAL A 48 3.02 9.58 -17.59
C VAL A 48 1.64 9.35 -18.21
N GLY A 49 1.47 9.81 -19.43
CA GLY A 49 0.30 9.64 -20.27
C GLY A 49 -0.26 10.95 -20.83
N PRO A 50 -1.17 10.90 -21.82
CA PRO A 50 -1.65 9.68 -22.49
C PRO A 50 -0.52 8.98 -23.26
N ILE A 51 -0.36 7.67 -23.07
CA ILE A 51 0.65 6.90 -23.82
C ILE A 51 0.19 6.86 -25.29
N PRO A 52 1.00 7.35 -26.26
CA PRO A 52 0.55 7.53 -27.64
C PRO A 52 0.02 6.25 -28.31
N SER A 53 -1.01 6.39 -29.14
CA SER A 53 -1.70 5.29 -29.84
C SER A 53 -1.19 5.00 -31.25
N ASP A 54 -0.30 5.85 -31.75
CA ASP A 54 0.41 5.74 -33.02
C ASP A 54 1.69 4.88 -32.93
N ILE A 55 2.18 4.60 -31.72
CA ILE A 55 3.26 3.62 -31.50
C ILE A 55 2.69 2.22 -31.67
N SER A 56 3.32 1.40 -32.51
CA SER A 56 2.88 0.03 -32.79
C SER A 56 3.02 -0.89 -31.57
N GLY A 57 1.97 -1.65 -31.27
CA GLY A 57 1.96 -2.64 -30.19
C GLY A 57 1.67 -2.06 -28.80
N GLY A 58 1.78 -2.92 -27.78
CA GLY A 58 1.68 -2.50 -26.39
C GLY A 58 2.93 -1.75 -25.94
N GLN A 59 2.78 -0.86 -24.96
CA GLN A 59 3.84 -0.01 -24.41
C GLN A 59 3.86 -0.11 -22.88
N GLU A 60 5.05 -0.29 -22.31
CA GLU A 60 5.28 -0.35 -20.87
C GLU A 60 6.35 0.68 -20.50
N VAL A 61 5.98 1.65 -19.68
CA VAL A 61 6.81 2.82 -19.40
C VAL A 61 7.57 2.59 -18.08
N VAL A 62 8.89 2.54 -18.16
CA VAL A 62 9.77 2.24 -17.03
C VAL A 62 10.59 3.47 -16.64
N LEU A 63 10.60 3.81 -15.34
CA LEU A 63 11.64 4.66 -14.77
C LEU A 63 12.84 3.79 -14.45
N ARG A 64 13.99 4.13 -15.04
CA ARG A 64 15.28 3.60 -14.62
C ARG A 64 16.00 4.63 -13.76
N LEU A 65 16.52 4.18 -12.64
CA LEU A 65 17.43 4.90 -11.76
C LEU A 65 18.78 4.20 -11.82
N GLU A 66 19.85 4.96 -11.98
CA GLU A 66 21.22 4.46 -12.10
C GLU A 66 22.08 5.11 -11.01
N ALA A 67 22.86 4.30 -10.29
CA ALA A 67 23.78 4.75 -9.24
C ALA A 67 25.06 3.91 -9.27
N ASP A 68 26.17 4.48 -8.78
CA ASP A 68 27.43 3.75 -8.57
C ASP A 68 27.31 2.88 -7.32
N VAL A 69 26.62 1.75 -7.46
CA VAL A 69 26.40 0.73 -6.42
C VAL A 69 26.66 -0.66 -7.00
N ARG A 70 27.61 -1.39 -6.44
CA ARG A 70 28.04 -2.71 -6.96
C ARG A 70 27.28 -3.86 -6.31
N ASN A 71 26.03 -4.01 -6.71
CA ASN A 71 25.08 -4.94 -6.10
C ASN A 71 25.18 -6.42 -6.55
N GLY A 72 26.07 -6.77 -7.47
CA GLY A 72 26.36 -8.14 -7.89
C GLY A 72 25.13 -8.92 -8.35
N GLY A 73 24.23 -8.28 -9.11
CA GLY A 73 22.94 -8.86 -9.52
C GLY A 73 21.98 -9.20 -8.37
N THR A 74 22.22 -8.71 -7.16
CA THR A 74 21.35 -8.84 -5.99
C THR A 74 20.54 -7.56 -5.77
N PHE A 75 19.24 -7.69 -5.49
CA PHE A 75 18.39 -6.57 -5.06
C PHE A 75 17.38 -7.07 -4.03
N TYR A 76 16.63 -6.17 -3.39
CA TYR A 76 15.65 -6.55 -2.38
C TYR A 76 14.33 -5.84 -2.67
N THR A 77 13.21 -6.55 -2.52
CA THR A 77 11.86 -5.97 -2.61
C THR A 77 11.07 -6.30 -1.36
N ASP A 78 10.18 -5.41 -0.94
CA ASP A 78 9.30 -5.68 0.19
C ASP A 78 8.35 -6.87 -0.04
N SER A 79 7.93 -7.47 1.07
CA SER A 79 6.80 -8.38 1.19
C SER A 79 5.65 -7.63 1.86
N ASN A 80 4.71 -7.14 1.05
CA ASN A 80 3.52 -6.40 1.50
C ASN A 80 3.86 -5.22 2.47
N GLY A 81 4.93 -4.49 2.19
CA GLY A 81 5.40 -3.37 3.02
C GLY A 81 6.08 -3.74 4.34
N ARG A 82 6.49 -5.01 4.51
CA ARG A 82 7.23 -5.50 5.69
C ARG A 82 8.62 -6.02 5.32
N ASP A 83 8.77 -7.34 5.18
CA ASP A 83 10.04 -8.04 5.10
C ASP A 83 10.76 -7.78 3.76
N LEU A 84 12.08 -7.60 3.77
CA LEU A 84 12.90 -7.36 2.58
C LEU A 84 13.38 -8.67 1.99
N ILE A 85 12.70 -9.17 0.96
CA ILE A 85 13.06 -10.43 0.32
C ILE A 85 14.23 -10.19 -0.64
N LYS A 86 15.36 -10.86 -0.37
CA LYS A 86 16.51 -10.92 -1.29
C LYS A 86 16.10 -11.56 -2.61
N ARG A 87 16.38 -10.85 -3.70
CA ARG A 87 16.24 -11.27 -5.11
C ARG A 87 17.63 -11.37 -5.73
N VAL A 88 17.81 -12.32 -6.63
CA VAL A 88 19.03 -12.47 -7.43
C VAL A 88 18.59 -12.72 -8.87
N VAL A 89 19.16 -11.95 -9.81
CA VAL A 89 18.81 -12.03 -11.25
C VAL A 89 19.03 -13.47 -11.74
N ASN A 90 18.05 -14.00 -12.49
CA ASN A 90 18.07 -15.33 -13.10
C ASN A 90 18.30 -16.50 -12.11
N TYR A 91 17.94 -16.33 -10.84
CA TYR A 91 18.09 -17.37 -9.81
C TYR A 91 16.76 -17.71 -9.12
N ARG A 92 16.63 -18.97 -8.68
CA ARG A 92 15.54 -19.46 -7.84
C ARG A 92 16.12 -20.38 -6.75
N PRO A 93 15.70 -20.25 -5.48
CA PRO A 93 16.28 -21.02 -4.38
C PRO A 93 15.75 -22.45 -4.27
N SER A 94 14.65 -22.78 -4.96
CA SER A 94 13.92 -24.06 -4.82
C SER A 94 13.87 -24.90 -6.09
N TRP A 95 14.46 -24.45 -7.21
CA TRP A 95 14.65 -25.24 -8.43
C TRP A 95 15.70 -24.61 -9.34
N ASP A 96 16.31 -25.41 -10.22
CA ASP A 96 17.23 -24.93 -11.25
C ASP A 96 16.47 -24.20 -12.35
N LEU A 97 16.67 -22.87 -12.46
CA LEU A 97 15.94 -22.03 -13.41
C LEU A 97 16.54 -22.12 -14.81
N ILE A 98 15.74 -22.62 -15.76
CA ILE A 98 15.97 -22.39 -17.20
C ILE A 98 15.41 -21.01 -17.55
N VAL A 99 16.25 -20.09 -18.01
CA VAL A 99 15.86 -18.70 -18.30
C VAL A 99 15.24 -18.60 -19.69
N THR A 100 13.92 -18.54 -19.77
CA THR A 100 13.17 -18.22 -21.01
C THR A 100 13.00 -16.71 -21.19
N ASP A 101 12.66 -16.01 -20.10
CA ASP A 101 12.25 -14.61 -20.11
C ASP A 101 13.18 -13.75 -19.22
N PRO A 102 14.35 -13.33 -19.70
CA PRO A 102 15.39 -12.70 -18.87
C PRO A 102 15.00 -11.33 -18.29
N VAL A 103 13.95 -10.70 -18.82
CA VAL A 103 13.39 -9.44 -18.29
C VAL A 103 12.21 -9.75 -17.36
N ALA A 104 11.11 -10.28 -17.90
CA ALA A 104 9.87 -10.50 -17.16
C ALA A 104 10.05 -11.48 -15.98
N GLY A 105 10.89 -12.52 -16.14
CA GLY A 105 11.23 -13.47 -15.09
C GLY A 105 11.99 -12.87 -13.89
N ASN A 106 12.41 -11.61 -13.96
CA ASN A 106 13.10 -10.89 -12.89
C ASN A 106 12.33 -9.68 -12.36
N TYR A 107 11.08 -9.45 -12.81
CA TYR A 107 10.19 -8.46 -12.21
C TYR A 107 9.53 -9.01 -10.95
N TYR A 108 9.47 -8.19 -9.90
CA TYR A 108 8.84 -8.52 -8.62
C TYR A 108 7.87 -7.42 -8.19
N PRO A 109 6.84 -7.73 -7.38
CA PRO A 109 6.00 -6.71 -6.77
C PRO A 109 6.81 -5.88 -5.78
N VAL A 110 6.68 -4.56 -5.89
CA VAL A 110 7.19 -3.54 -4.97
C VAL A 110 5.98 -2.79 -4.44
N ASN A 111 5.54 -3.09 -3.22
CA ASN A 111 4.37 -2.44 -2.61
C ASN A 111 4.76 -1.20 -1.80
N ALA A 112 6.02 -1.16 -1.35
CA ALA A 112 6.53 -0.08 -0.53
C ALA A 112 8.01 0.25 -0.77
N ALA A 113 8.88 -0.74 -1.08
CA ALA A 113 10.31 -0.51 -1.14
C ALA A 113 11.06 -1.47 -2.09
N ILE A 114 11.97 -0.91 -2.89
CA ILE A 114 13.00 -1.64 -3.61
C ILE A 114 14.37 -1.00 -3.33
N LEU A 115 15.41 -1.82 -3.18
CA LEU A 115 16.76 -1.34 -2.90
C LEU A 115 17.86 -2.23 -3.49
N ILE A 116 19.00 -1.59 -3.74
CA ILE A 116 20.29 -2.20 -4.11
C ILE A 116 21.37 -1.69 -3.17
N ARG A 117 22.37 -2.52 -2.87
CA ARG A 117 23.49 -2.14 -1.99
C ARG A 117 24.76 -2.90 -2.32
N ASP A 118 25.90 -2.30 -2.00
CA ASP A 118 27.21 -2.95 -1.96
C ASP A 118 27.74 -3.01 -0.52
N SER A 119 29.06 -2.99 -0.34
CA SER A 119 29.72 -3.01 0.98
C SER A 119 29.70 -1.66 1.72
N GLU A 120 29.48 -0.55 1.01
CA GLU A 120 29.53 0.80 1.56
C GLU A 120 28.16 1.47 1.54
N LYS A 121 27.45 1.41 0.40
CA LYS A 121 26.29 2.26 0.11
C LYS A 121 25.07 1.46 -0.29
N GLN A 122 23.90 2.05 -0.04
CA GLN A 122 22.59 1.54 -0.42
C GLN A 122 21.77 2.63 -1.09
N LEU A 123 21.26 2.35 -2.30
CA LEU A 123 20.18 3.10 -2.94
C LEU A 123 18.85 2.45 -2.55
N THR A 124 17.91 3.22 -2.02
CA THR A 124 16.58 2.76 -1.64
C THR A 124 15.50 3.67 -2.24
N VAL A 125 14.46 3.04 -2.79
CA VAL A 125 13.33 3.71 -3.42
C VAL A 125 12.05 3.30 -2.70
N LEU A 126 11.35 4.27 -2.12
CA LEU A 126 10.00 4.09 -1.56
C LEU A 126 8.95 4.41 -2.61
N THR A 127 7.90 3.60 -2.73
CA THR A 127 6.85 3.74 -3.76
C THR A 127 5.49 4.13 -3.20
N ASP A 128 4.81 5.15 -3.74
CA ASP A 128 3.46 5.52 -3.26
C ASP A 128 2.33 4.49 -3.57
N ARG A 129 2.66 3.40 -4.27
CA ARG A 129 1.76 2.31 -4.66
C ARG A 129 2.52 1.04 -4.99
N SER A 130 1.77 -0.05 -5.19
CA SER A 130 2.28 -1.28 -5.80
C SER A 130 2.67 -1.09 -7.26
N LEU A 131 3.92 -1.40 -7.59
CA LEU A 131 4.49 -1.39 -8.95
C LEU A 131 5.23 -2.70 -9.22
N GLY A 132 5.53 -2.97 -10.49
CA GLY A 132 6.54 -3.96 -10.86
C GLY A 132 7.94 -3.32 -10.84
N GLY A 133 8.90 -3.97 -10.18
CA GLY A 133 10.29 -3.49 -10.13
C GLY A 133 11.34 -4.58 -10.24
N THR A 134 12.56 -4.19 -10.66
CA THR A 134 13.69 -5.10 -10.87
C THR A 134 15.05 -4.37 -10.82
N SER A 135 16.14 -5.14 -10.83
CA SER A 135 17.53 -4.66 -10.98
C SER A 135 18.27 -5.61 -11.94
N LEU A 136 18.10 -5.40 -13.25
CA LEU A 136 18.64 -6.28 -14.29
C LEU A 136 20.13 -6.04 -14.60
N ARG A 137 20.68 -4.93 -14.12
CA ARG A 137 22.06 -4.48 -14.34
C ARG A 137 22.62 -3.90 -13.05
N GLU A 138 23.93 -3.98 -12.92
CA GLU A 138 24.69 -3.42 -11.80
C GLU A 138 24.36 -1.94 -11.61
N GLY A 139 24.02 -1.51 -10.39
CA GLY A 139 23.69 -0.12 -10.08
C GLY A 139 22.30 0.36 -10.52
N HIS A 140 21.48 -0.49 -11.15
CA HIS A 140 20.18 -0.08 -11.70
C HIS A 140 19.01 -0.46 -10.80
N ILE A 141 17.99 0.41 -10.71
CA ILE A 141 16.63 0.07 -10.28
C ILE A 141 15.66 0.48 -11.40
N ASP A 142 14.89 -0.48 -11.89
CA ASP A 142 13.82 -0.27 -12.87
C ASP A 142 12.46 -0.38 -12.18
N LEU A 143 11.58 0.60 -12.39
CA LEU A 143 10.20 0.63 -11.89
C LEU A 143 9.22 0.90 -13.04
N MET A 144 8.30 -0.03 -13.29
CA MET A 144 7.27 0.10 -14.32
C MET A 144 6.15 1.04 -13.83
N LEU A 145 6.05 2.23 -14.43
CA LEU A 145 5.19 3.34 -14.00
C LEU A 145 3.77 3.28 -14.56
N HIS A 146 3.63 2.76 -15.78
CA HIS A 146 2.37 2.69 -16.51
C HIS A 146 2.47 1.66 -17.66
N ARG A 147 1.35 1.07 -18.05
CA ARG A 147 1.23 0.08 -19.13
C ARG A 147 0.01 0.43 -19.99
N ARG A 148 0.15 0.25 -21.30
CA ARG A 148 -0.98 0.29 -22.23
C ARG A 148 -0.78 -0.80 -23.29
N LEU A 149 -1.57 -1.86 -23.19
CA LEU A 149 -1.51 -3.02 -24.09
C LEU A 149 -2.62 -2.94 -25.13
N VAL A 150 -2.43 -3.62 -26.26
CA VAL A 150 -3.39 -3.63 -27.38
C VAL A 150 -3.96 -5.03 -27.69
N VAL A 151 -3.59 -6.03 -26.87
CA VAL A 151 -4.06 -7.42 -26.97
C VAL A 151 -4.35 -7.92 -25.54
N ASP A 152 -5.36 -8.77 -25.40
CA ASP A 152 -5.63 -9.56 -24.19
C ASP A 152 -4.58 -10.66 -24.00
N ASP A 153 -4.38 -11.14 -22.76
CA ASP A 153 -3.35 -12.14 -22.42
C ASP A 153 -3.87 -13.60 -22.37
N GLY A 154 -5.14 -13.83 -22.71
CA GLY A 154 -5.77 -15.14 -22.71
C GLY A 154 -5.96 -15.70 -21.29
N ARG A 155 -6.17 -14.83 -20.29
CA ARG A 155 -6.42 -15.22 -18.89
C ARG A 155 -7.86 -14.98 -18.41
N GLY A 156 -8.76 -14.62 -19.32
CA GLY A 156 -10.22 -14.60 -19.09
C GLY A 156 -10.78 -13.27 -18.59
N VAL A 157 -10.06 -12.17 -18.79
CA VAL A 157 -10.62 -10.81 -18.70
C VAL A 157 -11.24 -10.37 -20.04
N ASP A 158 -10.79 -10.95 -21.15
CA ASP A 158 -11.25 -10.73 -22.53
C ASP A 158 -11.14 -9.25 -23.00
N GLU A 159 -10.26 -8.48 -22.35
CA GLU A 159 -10.02 -7.05 -22.62
C GLU A 159 -8.52 -6.73 -22.55
N ALA A 160 -8.00 -6.04 -23.58
CA ALA A 160 -6.65 -5.49 -23.52
C ALA A 160 -6.54 -4.38 -22.47
N LEU A 161 -5.41 -4.31 -21.75
CA LEU A 161 -5.12 -3.26 -20.76
C LEU A 161 -4.93 -1.88 -21.43
N ASN A 162 -6.03 -1.26 -21.85
CA ASN A 162 -6.08 -0.06 -22.70
C ASN A 162 -6.98 1.02 -22.06
N GLU A 163 -6.73 1.32 -20.78
CA GLU A 163 -7.56 2.22 -19.97
C GLU A 163 -7.63 3.64 -20.56
N GLN A 164 -8.84 4.20 -20.60
CA GLN A 164 -9.12 5.52 -21.16
C GLN A 164 -9.99 6.37 -20.24
N GLN A 165 -9.76 7.68 -20.27
CA GLN A 165 -10.58 8.69 -19.62
C GLN A 165 -10.96 9.77 -20.65
N PHE A 166 -12.25 10.06 -20.80
CA PHE A 166 -12.77 11.05 -21.77
C PHE A 166 -12.28 10.85 -23.23
N GLY A 167 -12.11 9.59 -23.66
CA GLY A 167 -11.62 9.26 -25.01
C GLY A 167 -10.12 9.47 -25.24
N GLN A 168 -9.34 9.63 -24.16
CA GLN A 168 -7.87 9.71 -24.17
C GLN A 168 -7.29 8.60 -23.31
N GLY A 169 -6.10 8.09 -23.64
CA GLY A 169 -5.40 7.10 -22.82
C GLY A 169 -5.13 7.64 -21.40
N MET A 170 -5.35 6.81 -20.37
CA MET A 170 -5.27 7.27 -18.99
C MET A 170 -3.88 7.78 -18.62
N VAL A 171 -3.83 8.84 -17.81
CA VAL A 171 -2.61 9.48 -17.31
C VAL A 171 -2.36 9.04 -15.87
N THR A 172 -1.21 8.44 -15.59
CA THR A 172 -0.79 8.13 -14.22
C THR A 172 0.14 9.19 -13.67
N ARG A 173 0.03 9.43 -12.36
CA ARG A 173 0.93 10.27 -11.58
C ARG A 173 1.22 9.57 -10.27
N GLY A 174 2.49 9.46 -9.92
CA GLY A 174 2.93 8.91 -8.64
C GLY A 174 4.17 9.61 -8.09
N THR A 175 4.53 9.23 -6.87
CA THR A 175 5.62 9.81 -6.10
C THR A 175 6.50 8.76 -5.45
N PHE A 176 7.81 9.02 -5.43
CA PHE A 176 8.84 8.19 -4.84
C PHE A 176 9.70 9.03 -3.89
N ARG A 177 10.26 8.38 -2.87
CA ARG A 177 11.37 8.92 -2.05
C ARG A 177 12.63 8.11 -2.32
N LEU A 178 13.73 8.80 -2.64
CA LEU A 178 15.00 8.24 -3.05
C LEU A 178 16.06 8.55 -1.99
N GLY A 179 16.55 7.52 -1.31
CA GLY A 179 17.61 7.64 -0.32
C GLY A 179 18.90 6.97 -0.79
N VAL A 180 20.03 7.66 -0.72
CA VAL A 180 21.37 7.08 -0.89
C VAL A 180 22.12 7.25 0.42
N HIS A 181 22.41 6.14 1.08
CA HIS A 181 22.89 6.11 2.47
C HIS A 181 24.00 5.08 2.65
N ASP A 182 24.88 5.28 3.63
CA ASP A 182 25.79 4.23 4.08
C ASP A 182 24.99 3.04 4.62
N VAL A 183 25.44 1.81 4.36
CA VAL A 183 24.72 0.57 4.72
C VAL A 183 24.35 0.48 6.20
N ASN A 184 25.17 1.07 7.08
CA ASN A 184 24.98 1.07 8.54
C ASN A 184 23.82 1.96 9.04
N VAL A 185 23.33 2.91 8.22
CA VAL A 185 22.23 3.83 8.58
C VAL A 185 21.03 3.71 7.65
N ALA A 186 21.19 3.08 6.48
CA ALA A 186 20.15 2.95 5.46
C ALA A 186 18.87 2.27 5.96
N ALA A 187 18.97 1.31 6.88
CA ALA A 187 17.81 0.67 7.51
C ALA A 187 17.00 1.66 8.38
N SER A 188 17.67 2.42 9.26
CA SER A 188 17.02 3.45 10.09
C SER A 188 16.28 4.50 9.26
N TRP A 189 16.91 4.93 8.16
CA TRP A 189 16.29 5.85 7.21
C TRP A 189 15.10 5.19 6.50
N LEU A 190 15.26 3.97 5.98
CA LEU A 190 14.21 3.24 5.26
C LEU A 190 12.94 3.12 6.10
N ARG A 191 13.04 2.57 7.32
CA ARG A 191 11.87 2.31 8.17
C ARG A 191 11.23 3.63 8.63
N GLY A 192 12.02 4.63 8.99
CA GLY A 192 11.52 5.95 9.41
C GLY A 192 10.91 6.78 8.27
N ALA A 193 11.51 6.75 7.08
CA ALA A 193 11.00 7.45 5.89
C ALA A 193 9.76 6.76 5.33
N ALA A 194 9.70 5.43 5.33
CA ALA A 194 8.52 4.66 4.93
C ALA A 194 7.30 5.05 5.77
N LEU A 195 7.41 5.11 7.10
CA LEU A 195 6.31 5.56 7.96
C LEU A 195 5.84 6.97 7.57
N ARG A 196 6.75 7.93 7.38
CA ARG A 196 6.39 9.30 6.97
C ARG A 196 5.80 9.38 5.55
N HIS A 197 6.09 8.41 4.69
CA HIS A 197 5.57 8.33 3.31
C HIS A 197 4.16 7.76 3.27
N TYR A 198 3.88 6.67 4.01
CA TYR A 198 2.55 6.03 4.05
C TYR A 198 1.60 6.63 5.10
N GLN A 199 2.11 7.37 6.09
CA GLN A 199 1.34 8.08 7.11
C GLN A 199 1.73 9.56 7.12
N PRO A 200 1.41 10.32 6.04
CA PRO A 200 1.67 11.75 5.97
C PRO A 200 0.81 12.53 6.98
N LEU A 201 1.16 13.81 7.18
CA LEU A 201 0.37 14.72 8.00
C LEU A 201 -0.96 15.06 7.31
N GLU A 202 -2.08 14.67 7.92
CA GLU A 202 -3.42 15.03 7.46
C GLU A 202 -3.69 16.53 7.62
N LEU A 203 -4.09 17.19 6.53
CA LEU A 203 -4.31 18.63 6.48
C LEU A 203 -5.81 18.97 6.50
N ALA A 204 -6.29 19.54 7.61
CA ALA A 204 -7.65 20.05 7.74
C ALA A 204 -7.71 21.57 7.56
N PHE A 205 -8.56 22.04 6.66
CA PHE A 205 -8.78 23.47 6.40
C PHE A 205 -10.16 23.91 6.91
N ALA A 206 -10.22 25.06 7.59
CA ALA A 206 -11.45 25.62 8.12
C ALA A 206 -11.48 27.14 7.94
N THR A 207 -12.66 27.70 7.64
CA THR A 207 -12.92 29.14 7.63
C THR A 207 -13.52 29.56 8.97
N GLN A 208 -13.22 30.79 9.42
CA GLN A 208 -13.72 31.31 10.69
C GLN A 208 -14.12 32.79 10.55
N ILE A 209 -15.38 33.09 10.88
CA ILE A 209 -15.88 34.46 10.99
C ILE A 209 -15.12 35.18 12.11
N GLY A 210 -14.59 36.38 11.82
CA GLY A 210 -13.65 37.07 12.71
C GLY A 210 -12.18 36.61 12.60
N GLY A 211 -11.86 35.74 11.63
CA GLY A 211 -10.50 35.40 11.22
C GLY A 211 -9.65 34.71 12.29
N ARG A 212 -8.32 34.83 12.13
CA ARG A 212 -7.31 34.21 13.00
C ARG A 212 -7.53 34.51 14.49
N SER A 213 -7.88 35.75 14.82
CA SER A 213 -8.11 36.18 16.20
C SER A 213 -9.32 35.50 16.85
N ALA A 214 -10.41 35.30 16.10
CA ALA A 214 -11.56 34.55 16.59
C ALA A 214 -11.25 33.05 16.73
N TRP A 215 -10.49 32.48 15.79
CA TRP A 215 -10.04 31.09 15.85
C TRP A 215 -9.20 30.81 17.11
N LEU A 216 -8.14 31.58 17.33
CA LEU A 216 -7.22 31.39 18.46
C LEU A 216 -7.89 31.60 19.83
N LYS A 217 -8.94 32.41 19.91
CA LYS A 217 -9.72 32.59 21.16
C LYS A 217 -10.63 31.41 21.50
N SER A 218 -10.98 30.57 20.53
CA SER A 218 -12.01 29.53 20.67
C SER A 218 -11.51 28.10 20.42
N ARG A 219 -10.27 27.93 19.95
CA ARG A 219 -9.63 26.63 19.69
C ARG A 219 -8.28 26.56 20.42
N ARG A 220 -7.92 25.36 20.88
CA ARG A 220 -6.57 25.07 21.40
C ARG A 220 -5.61 24.92 20.22
N GLY A 221 -4.39 25.45 20.34
CA GLY A 221 -3.37 25.42 19.28
C GLY A 221 -2.73 24.04 19.04
N GLY A 222 -3.00 23.06 19.91
CA GLY A 222 -2.52 21.68 19.77
C GLY A 222 -3.15 20.76 20.82
N ALA A 223 -3.13 19.47 20.55
CA ALA A 223 -3.54 18.40 21.45
C ALA A 223 -2.75 17.12 21.12
N SER A 224 -2.53 16.26 22.11
CA SER A 224 -1.91 14.94 21.95
C SER A 224 -2.80 13.89 22.63
N GLY A 225 -2.95 12.72 22.00
CA GLY A 225 -3.53 11.55 22.65
C GLY A 225 -2.56 10.86 23.62
N LEU A 226 -1.25 11.03 23.41
CA LEU A 226 -0.19 10.54 24.27
C LEU A 226 0.02 11.52 25.43
N PRO A 227 -0.22 11.11 26.69
CA PRO A 227 -0.04 11.97 27.87
C PRO A 227 1.44 12.33 28.10
N ASN A 228 1.68 13.48 28.75
CA ASN A 228 2.99 13.91 29.26
C ASN A 228 4.15 13.93 28.24
N GLY A 229 3.85 14.02 26.94
CA GLY A 229 4.85 14.00 25.88
C GLY A 229 5.46 12.61 25.61
N ALA A 230 4.78 11.53 26.03
CA ALA A 230 5.19 10.17 25.74
C ALA A 230 5.35 9.92 24.22
N GLN A 231 6.29 9.04 23.87
CA GLN A 231 6.59 8.64 22.50
C GLN A 231 6.74 7.10 22.45
N LEU A 232 6.50 6.51 21.29
CA LEU A 232 6.86 5.12 21.04
C LEU A 232 8.37 5.00 20.83
N PRO A 233 9.00 3.84 21.16
CA PRO A 233 10.35 3.54 20.73
C PRO A 233 10.52 3.70 19.20
N PRO A 234 11.67 4.18 18.71
CA PRO A 234 11.88 4.47 17.28
C PRO A 234 11.78 3.22 16.37
N ASN A 235 11.84 2.02 16.95
CA ASN A 235 11.64 0.74 16.27
C ASN A 235 10.20 0.18 16.36
N VAL A 236 9.23 0.92 16.92
CA VAL A 236 7.83 0.49 17.08
C VAL A 236 6.87 1.48 16.43
N ALA A 237 5.95 0.96 15.60
CA ALA A 237 4.83 1.73 15.04
C ALA A 237 3.49 1.33 15.66
N LEU A 238 2.58 2.32 15.73
CA LEU A 238 1.16 2.12 15.96
C LEU A 238 0.50 1.67 14.65
N VAL A 239 0.23 0.38 14.51
CA VAL A 239 -0.35 -0.23 13.30
C VAL A 239 -1.89 -0.17 13.31
N THR A 240 -2.51 -0.19 14.48
CA THR A 240 -3.97 -0.04 14.61
C THR A 240 -4.31 0.59 15.94
N LEU A 241 -5.23 1.55 15.93
CA LEU A 241 -5.96 2.03 17.10
C LEU A 241 -7.43 2.19 16.71
N GLN A 242 -8.29 1.29 17.18
CA GLN A 242 -9.69 1.24 16.77
C GLN A 242 -10.61 0.98 17.97
N GLN A 243 -11.67 1.78 18.13
CA GLN A 243 -12.73 1.45 19.08
C GLN A 243 -13.67 0.40 18.46
N LEU A 244 -13.95 -0.66 19.22
CA LEU A 244 -14.87 -1.74 18.86
C LEU A 244 -16.29 -1.41 19.32
N ALA A 245 -17.29 -2.06 18.71
CA ALA A 245 -18.70 -1.89 19.08
C ALA A 245 -19.02 -2.29 20.55
N SER A 246 -18.17 -3.10 21.17
CA SER A 246 -18.21 -3.43 22.61
C SER A 246 -17.77 -2.29 23.53
N GLY A 247 -17.23 -1.20 22.98
CA GLY A 247 -16.59 -0.11 23.71
C GLY A 247 -15.12 -0.36 24.06
N ALA A 248 -14.61 -1.59 23.88
CA ALA A 248 -13.19 -1.91 23.99
C ALA A 248 -12.39 -1.27 22.84
N VAL A 249 -11.05 -1.23 22.97
CA VAL A 249 -10.14 -0.71 21.95
C VAL A 249 -9.20 -1.81 21.47
N LEU A 250 -9.17 -2.01 20.16
CA LEU A 250 -8.20 -2.85 19.48
C LEU A 250 -6.93 -2.03 19.20
N LEU A 251 -5.82 -2.46 19.79
CA LEU A 251 -4.49 -1.90 19.59
C LEU A 251 -3.61 -2.90 18.84
N ARG A 252 -2.86 -2.43 17.84
CA ARG A 252 -1.73 -3.19 17.27
C ARG A 252 -0.45 -2.36 17.32
N LEU A 253 0.58 -2.94 17.93
CA LEU A 253 1.95 -2.43 17.91
C LEU A 253 2.77 -3.35 17.02
N GLY A 254 3.56 -2.78 16.11
CA GLY A 254 4.42 -3.52 15.20
C GLY A 254 5.88 -3.08 15.34
N HIS A 255 6.79 -4.03 15.51
CA HIS A 255 8.21 -3.79 15.32
C HIS A 255 8.48 -3.53 13.84
N LEU A 256 9.31 -2.53 13.56
CA LEU A 256 9.59 -2.03 12.22
C LEU A 256 10.71 -2.77 11.51
N PHE A 257 11.73 -3.16 12.27
CA PHE A 257 12.98 -3.73 11.74
C PHE A 257 12.98 -5.25 11.77
N GLU A 258 13.70 -5.83 10.81
CA GLU A 258 14.12 -7.22 10.74
C GLU A 258 15.28 -7.53 11.69
N VAL A 259 15.57 -8.81 11.88
CA VAL A 259 16.73 -9.25 12.68
C VAL A 259 18.01 -8.81 11.96
N ASP A 260 18.93 -8.22 12.71
CA ASP A 260 20.23 -7.72 12.23
C ASP A 260 20.19 -6.72 11.05
N GLU A 261 19.04 -6.06 10.83
CA GLU A 261 18.86 -5.00 9.82
C GLU A 261 19.53 -3.68 10.23
N ASP A 262 19.47 -3.33 11.52
CA ASP A 262 20.06 -2.15 12.13
C ASP A 262 20.73 -2.51 13.47
N PRO A 263 21.99 -2.10 13.73
CA PRO A 263 22.74 -2.54 14.91
C PRO A 263 22.10 -2.15 16.25
N VAL A 264 21.31 -1.07 16.27
CA VAL A 264 20.66 -0.49 17.45
C VAL A 264 19.16 -0.76 17.47
N LEU A 265 18.48 -0.63 16.32
CA LEU A 265 17.02 -0.66 16.22
C LEU A 265 16.45 -2.08 16.00
N SER A 266 17.25 -3.05 15.54
CA SER A 266 16.86 -4.48 15.46
C SER A 266 16.95 -5.22 16.80
N ARG A 267 16.62 -4.55 17.91
CA ARG A 267 16.68 -5.07 19.29
C ARG A 267 15.29 -5.05 19.94
N LEU A 268 15.11 -5.81 21.02
CA LEU A 268 13.84 -5.87 21.76
C LEU A 268 13.35 -4.47 22.15
N ALA A 269 12.13 -4.12 21.75
CA ALA A 269 11.48 -2.87 22.08
C ALA A 269 10.50 -3.05 23.23
N ASN A 270 10.39 -2.06 24.12
CA ASN A 270 9.52 -2.11 25.29
C ASN A 270 8.53 -0.92 25.30
N VAL A 271 7.24 -1.21 25.49
CA VAL A 271 6.15 -0.22 25.48
C VAL A 271 5.23 -0.44 26.68
N ASP A 272 5.18 0.51 27.61
CA ASP A 272 4.22 0.50 28.71
C ASP A 272 2.90 1.12 28.25
N LEU A 273 1.85 0.31 28.14
CA LEU A 273 0.52 0.77 27.68
C LEU A 273 -0.06 1.87 28.58
N ARG A 274 0.36 1.98 29.84
CA ARG A 274 -0.08 3.04 30.77
C ARG A 274 0.43 4.43 30.36
N THR A 275 1.50 4.53 29.57
CA THR A 275 2.03 5.80 29.07
C THR A 275 1.39 6.21 27.74
N LEU A 276 0.72 5.29 27.03
CA LEU A 276 0.07 5.58 25.75
C LEU A 276 -1.32 6.19 25.88
N PHE A 277 -2.00 6.01 27.02
CA PHE A 277 -3.39 6.40 27.20
C PHE A 277 -3.58 7.27 28.44
N ALA A 278 -4.20 8.44 28.26
CA ALA A 278 -4.60 9.30 29.38
C ALA A 278 -5.74 8.72 30.24
N LYS A 279 -6.51 7.77 29.70
CA LYS A 279 -7.56 7.04 30.44
C LYS A 279 -6.98 5.83 31.17
N LYS A 280 -7.44 5.59 32.40
CA LYS A 280 -7.00 4.42 33.18
C LYS A 280 -7.40 3.12 32.49
N ILE A 281 -6.44 2.23 32.24
CA ILE A 281 -6.72 0.89 31.71
C ILE A 281 -7.26 0.01 32.84
N LYS A 282 -8.35 -0.71 32.58
CA LYS A 282 -8.97 -1.70 33.49
C LYS A 282 -8.51 -3.12 33.19
N ALA A 283 -8.40 -3.49 31.92
CA ALA A 283 -7.91 -4.80 31.48
C ALA A 283 -7.23 -4.72 30.11
N VAL A 284 -6.27 -5.60 29.87
CA VAL A 284 -5.64 -5.84 28.57
C VAL A 284 -5.61 -7.34 28.33
N THR A 285 -6.01 -7.76 27.13
CA THR A 285 -5.92 -9.15 26.66
C THR A 285 -5.09 -9.18 25.38
N GLU A 286 -4.02 -9.98 25.34
CA GLU A 286 -3.31 -10.23 24.07
C GLU A 286 -4.16 -11.17 23.19
N MET A 287 -4.30 -10.82 21.92
CA MET A 287 -5.17 -11.47 20.94
C MET A 287 -4.37 -12.04 19.76
N THR A 288 -5.02 -12.87 18.94
CA THR A 288 -4.59 -13.19 17.57
C THR A 288 -4.50 -11.93 16.72
N LEU A 289 -3.76 -11.98 15.60
CA LEU A 289 -3.59 -10.83 14.70
C LEU A 289 -4.93 -10.27 14.18
N SER A 290 -5.91 -11.14 13.92
CA SER A 290 -7.28 -10.78 13.52
C SER A 290 -8.15 -10.25 14.67
N GLY A 291 -7.70 -10.34 15.93
CA GLY A 291 -8.45 -9.92 17.11
C GLY A 291 -9.57 -10.87 17.54
N ASN A 292 -9.69 -12.05 16.94
CA ASN A 292 -10.84 -12.96 17.12
C ASN A 292 -10.70 -14.00 18.25
N GLN A 293 -9.50 -14.17 18.82
CA GLN A 293 -9.22 -15.18 19.83
C GLN A 293 -8.14 -14.66 20.79
N ALA A 294 -8.27 -14.95 22.09
CA ALA A 294 -7.21 -14.69 23.06
C ALA A 294 -5.95 -15.49 22.71
N ARG A 295 -4.78 -14.83 22.75
CA ARG A 295 -3.49 -15.40 22.30
C ARG A 295 -3.07 -16.64 23.09
N SER A 296 -3.50 -16.73 24.35
CA SER A 296 -3.35 -17.88 25.26
C SER A 296 -4.04 -19.15 24.77
N ASN A 297 -5.07 -19.02 23.94
CA ASN A 297 -5.91 -20.14 23.50
C ASN A 297 -5.45 -20.69 22.14
N VAL A 298 -4.42 -20.10 21.54
CA VAL A 298 -3.85 -20.52 20.26
C VAL A 298 -2.99 -21.77 20.45
N GLN A 299 -3.46 -22.90 19.94
CA GLN A 299 -2.65 -24.11 19.81
C GLN A 299 -1.96 -24.12 18.44
N LYS A 300 -0.69 -24.51 18.41
CA LYS A 300 0.08 -24.70 17.17
C LYS A 300 0.21 -26.20 16.90
N LEU A 301 0.08 -26.59 15.64
CA LEU A 301 0.52 -27.91 15.18
C LEU A 301 2.05 -27.98 15.27
N VAL A 302 2.56 -29.15 15.67
CA VAL A 302 3.99 -29.47 15.68
C VAL A 302 4.28 -30.30 14.44
N TRP A 303 5.14 -29.79 13.57
CA TRP A 303 5.55 -30.47 12.33
C TRP A 303 6.99 -30.96 12.45
N ARG A 304 7.27 -32.11 11.83
CA ARG A 304 8.65 -32.52 11.56
C ARG A 304 9.03 -31.95 10.20
N VAL A 305 9.80 -30.87 10.20
CA VAL A 305 10.33 -30.24 8.99
C VAL A 305 11.58 -30.99 8.55
N GLU A 306 11.75 -31.18 7.25
CA GLU A 306 12.95 -31.81 6.69
C GLU A 306 14.17 -30.89 6.86
N ASN A 307 15.30 -31.44 7.27
CA ASN A 307 16.58 -30.73 7.44
C ASN A 307 16.60 -29.60 8.50
N GLU A 308 15.51 -29.32 9.22
CA GLU A 308 15.55 -28.50 10.44
C GLU A 308 16.05 -29.35 11.63
N PRO A 309 17.14 -28.97 12.32
CA PRO A 309 17.45 -29.52 13.63
C PRO A 309 16.37 -29.08 14.64
N PHE A 310 16.04 -29.94 15.61
CA PHE A 310 14.96 -29.76 16.60
C PHE A 310 15.05 -28.50 17.50
N SER A 311 16.07 -27.67 17.31
CA SER A 311 16.39 -26.50 18.12
C SER A 311 17.13 -25.44 17.28
N GLU A 312 16.42 -24.74 16.39
CA GLU A 312 16.80 -23.35 16.14
C GLU A 312 16.66 -22.56 17.45
N ALA A 313 17.65 -21.73 17.77
CA ALA A 313 17.52 -20.80 18.89
C ALA A 313 16.26 -19.93 18.70
N PRO A 314 15.52 -19.59 19.77
CA PRO A 314 14.31 -18.80 19.62
C PRO A 314 14.65 -17.49 18.92
N LYS A 315 14.03 -17.26 17.75
CA LYS A 315 14.06 -15.97 17.05
C LYS A 315 13.83 -14.86 18.09
N LEU A 316 14.58 -13.77 18.03
CA LEU A 316 14.49 -12.70 19.02
C LEU A 316 13.04 -12.19 19.05
N ARG A 317 12.32 -12.46 20.14
CA ARG A 317 10.87 -12.28 20.29
C ARG A 317 10.57 -11.69 21.65
N GLY A 318 9.50 -10.91 21.73
CA GLY A 318 8.99 -10.39 22.98
C GLY A 318 8.49 -11.51 23.89
N SER A 319 8.69 -11.32 25.20
CA SER A 319 8.21 -12.22 26.24
C SER A 319 6.67 -12.41 26.22
N PRO A 320 6.16 -13.57 26.69
CA PRO A 320 4.72 -13.81 26.80
C PRO A 320 4.02 -12.72 27.62
N PHE A 321 2.86 -12.23 27.14
CA PHE A 321 2.15 -11.16 27.84
C PHE A 321 1.50 -11.70 29.12
N GLY A 322 2.05 -11.32 30.28
CA GLY A 322 1.56 -11.76 31.59
C GLY A 322 0.18 -11.20 31.93
N ARG A 323 -0.63 -11.99 32.65
CA ARG A 323 -1.94 -11.55 33.15
C ARG A 323 -1.77 -10.35 34.09
N GLY A 324 -2.39 -9.22 33.76
CA GLY A 324 -2.25 -7.97 34.52
C GLY A 324 -0.97 -7.17 34.21
N SER A 325 -0.17 -7.61 33.22
CA SER A 325 0.88 -6.77 32.65
C SER A 325 0.29 -5.57 31.91
N PHE A 326 1.07 -4.50 31.84
CA PHE A 326 0.90 -3.41 30.89
C PHE A 326 2.15 -3.18 30.03
N LEU A 327 3.22 -3.93 30.28
CA LEU A 327 4.45 -3.86 29.51
C LEU A 327 4.36 -4.82 28.32
N VAL A 328 4.47 -4.25 27.12
CA VAL A 328 4.54 -4.98 25.85
C VAL A 328 5.98 -4.95 25.36
N GLU A 329 6.60 -6.12 25.30
CA GLU A 329 7.88 -6.31 24.64
C GLU A 329 7.66 -6.78 23.19
N LEU A 330 8.41 -6.27 22.22
CA LEU A 330 8.34 -6.72 20.82
C LEU A 330 9.74 -7.08 20.32
N GLY A 331 9.87 -8.26 19.71
CA GLY A 331 11.06 -8.59 18.90
C GLY A 331 10.95 -8.10 17.46
N PRO A 332 12.07 -8.14 16.70
CA PRO A 332 12.08 -7.87 15.27
C PRO A 332 10.92 -8.51 14.50
N MET A 333 10.32 -7.71 13.62
CA MET A 333 9.11 -7.99 12.82
C MET A 333 7.83 -8.41 13.56
N GLU A 334 7.81 -8.50 14.89
CA GLU A 334 6.58 -8.90 15.59
C GLU A 334 5.47 -7.84 15.50
N ILE A 335 4.25 -8.29 15.28
CA ILE A 335 3.03 -7.49 15.47
C ILE A 335 2.25 -8.11 16.64
N ARG A 336 2.08 -7.35 17.72
CA ARG A 336 1.30 -7.77 18.89
C ARG A 336 -0.04 -7.03 18.91
N THR A 337 -1.12 -7.79 19.09
CA THR A 337 -2.51 -7.31 19.03
C THR A 337 -3.13 -7.42 20.41
N PHE A 338 -3.80 -6.36 20.87
CA PHE A 338 -4.39 -6.27 22.20
C PHE A 338 -5.82 -5.76 22.13
N GLU A 339 -6.70 -6.37 22.92
CA GLU A 339 -7.97 -5.75 23.32
C GLU A 339 -7.77 -5.03 24.66
N ILE A 340 -8.12 -3.75 24.70
CA ILE A 340 -7.96 -2.87 25.87
C ILE A 340 -9.34 -2.42 26.34
N ILE A 341 -9.63 -2.66 27.61
CA ILE A 341 -10.84 -2.18 28.28
C ILE A 341 -10.40 -1.07 29.24
N PHE A 342 -10.94 0.13 29.07
CA PHE A 342 -10.71 1.25 29.99
C PHE A 342 -11.61 1.16 31.23
N GLY A 343 -11.16 1.81 32.32
CA GLY A 343 -11.99 2.02 33.49
C GLY A 343 -13.09 3.05 33.22
N ASN A 344 -14.19 2.94 33.96
CA ASN A 344 -15.13 4.04 34.09
C ASN A 344 -14.53 5.07 35.04
N ASP A 345 -13.79 6.03 34.49
CA ASP A 345 -13.66 7.34 35.13
C ASP A 345 -15.06 7.98 35.04
N GLY A 346 -15.77 8.04 36.16
CA GLY A 346 -17.16 8.55 36.18
C GLY A 346 -17.22 10.09 36.14
N PRO A 347 -18.38 10.69 35.80
CA PRO A 347 -19.43 10.12 34.96
C PRO A 347 -19.04 10.21 33.48
N SER A 348 -19.70 9.40 32.63
CA SER A 348 -19.70 9.65 31.18
C SER A 348 -20.22 11.05 30.91
N VAL A 349 -19.40 11.90 30.29
CA VAL A 349 -19.88 13.13 29.64
C VAL A 349 -20.77 12.68 28.48
N HIS A 350 -22.05 12.50 28.77
CA HIS A 350 -23.07 12.64 27.75
C HIS A 350 -22.87 14.03 27.15
N LEU A 351 -22.48 14.06 25.87
CA LEU A 351 -22.76 15.19 25.02
C LEU A 351 -24.29 15.26 24.90
N SER A 352 -24.92 15.88 25.90
CA SER A 352 -26.29 16.34 25.75
C SER A 352 -26.29 17.32 24.59
N TRP A 353 -27.08 17.00 23.58
CA TRP A 353 -27.42 17.96 22.54
C TRP A 353 -28.30 19.02 23.20
N GLY A 354 -27.64 20.04 23.77
CA GLY A 354 -28.27 21.23 24.30
C GLY A 354 -28.95 21.97 23.15
N LEU A 355 -30.24 21.68 22.97
CA LEU A 355 -31.15 22.48 22.16
C LEU A 355 -31.18 23.90 22.75
N TYR A 356 -30.36 24.79 22.19
CA TYR A 356 -30.49 26.23 22.39
C TYR A 356 -31.79 26.69 21.74
N ALA A 357 -32.84 26.80 22.53
CA ALA A 357 -34.11 27.42 22.16
C ALA A 357 -34.23 28.81 22.78
N GLY A 358 -34.58 29.81 21.96
CA GLY A 358 -34.63 31.23 22.31
C GLY A 358 -33.59 32.02 21.51
N PHE A 359 -33.94 32.91 20.57
CA PHE A 359 -35.21 33.61 20.30
C PHE A 359 -35.53 33.61 18.80
N GLY A 360 -36.82 33.68 18.41
CA GLY A 360 -37.21 33.98 17.01
C GLY A 360 -38.52 33.34 16.50
N ILE A 361 -39.65 33.71 17.09
CA ILE A 361 -41.03 33.43 16.61
C ILE A 361 -41.16 33.90 15.14
N VAL A 362 -41.69 33.13 14.18
CA VAL A 362 -43.09 33.07 13.66
C VAL A 362 -43.03 32.07 12.46
N LEU A 363 -43.88 31.05 12.29
CA LEU A 363 -45.29 31.09 11.81
C LEU A 363 -46.02 29.74 12.06
N LEU A 364 -47.36 29.74 11.98
CA LEU A 364 -48.27 28.72 12.51
C LEU A 364 -48.55 27.48 11.61
N VAL A 365 -48.69 26.33 12.32
CA VAL A 365 -49.75 25.29 12.23
C VAL A 365 -49.98 24.48 10.94
N GLY A 366 -50.02 23.15 11.13
CA GLY A 366 -50.60 22.19 10.17
C GLY A 366 -50.16 20.74 10.44
N GLY A 367 -50.54 20.14 11.58
CA GLY A 367 -50.12 18.78 11.95
C GLY A 367 -51.18 17.71 11.68
N LEU A 368 -50.75 16.45 11.45
CA LEU A 368 -51.20 15.24 12.16
C LEU A 368 -50.48 13.96 11.67
N ILE A 369 -49.98 13.17 12.64
CA ILE A 369 -50.01 11.69 12.73
C ILE A 369 -49.70 10.84 11.47
N MET A 370 -48.65 10.00 11.56
CA MET A 370 -48.83 8.54 11.41
C MET A 370 -47.67 7.73 12.03
N HIS A 371 -48.04 6.74 12.83
CA HIS A 371 -47.16 5.87 13.60
C HIS A 371 -47.30 4.43 13.09
N ALA A 372 -46.70 4.08 11.95
CA ALA A 372 -46.63 2.70 11.43
C ALA A 372 -45.64 2.52 10.27
N ALA A 373 -44.37 2.17 10.54
CA ALA A 373 -43.40 1.78 9.50
C ALA A 373 -42.39 0.71 9.94
N TYR A 374 -42.71 -0.11 10.96
CA TYR A 374 -41.81 -1.17 11.47
C TYR A 374 -42.32 -2.60 11.20
N SER A 375 -43.40 -2.77 10.42
CA SER A 375 -44.03 -4.07 10.14
C SER A 375 -44.06 -4.46 8.65
N TRP A 376 -43.26 -3.81 7.80
CA TRP A 376 -43.32 -4.01 6.34
C TRP A 376 -41.95 -4.21 5.64
N TRP A 377 -41.00 -4.89 6.29
CA TRP A 377 -39.79 -5.37 5.58
C TRP A 377 -39.23 -6.72 6.08
N ARG A 378 -40.10 -7.66 6.41
CA ARG A 378 -39.78 -9.10 6.46
C ARG A 378 -41.00 -9.94 6.08
N GLY A 379 -41.12 -10.36 4.82
CA GLY A 379 -42.22 -11.24 4.41
C GLY A 379 -42.30 -11.62 2.94
N ARG A 380 -41.86 -12.84 2.63
CA ARG A 380 -42.31 -13.71 1.52
C ARG A 380 -41.94 -13.36 0.07
N HIS A 381 -41.05 -14.19 -0.50
CA HIS A 381 -41.14 -14.63 -1.88
C HIS A 381 -41.29 -16.16 -1.95
N LYS A 382 -42.46 -16.65 -2.39
CA LYS A 382 -42.68 -18.02 -2.87
C LYS A 382 -43.82 -18.05 -3.93
N ARG A 383 -43.40 -18.26 -5.18
CA ARG A 383 -44.00 -19.04 -6.31
C ARG A 383 -45.53 -19.04 -6.62
N LEU A 384 -45.81 -18.71 -7.92
CA LEU A 384 -46.72 -19.36 -8.91
C LEU A 384 -48.25 -19.23 -8.72
N PRO A 385 -49.11 -19.50 -9.76
CA PRO A 385 -48.91 -19.80 -11.22
C PRO A 385 -49.54 -18.71 -12.16
N GLY A 386 -49.77 -18.82 -13.50
CA GLY A 386 -49.34 -19.74 -14.58
C GLY A 386 -50.29 -19.74 -15.83
N TYR A 387 -49.80 -20.15 -17.02
CA TYR A 387 -50.49 -20.38 -18.33
C TYR A 387 -50.98 -19.12 -19.12
N HIS A 388 -50.99 -19.07 -20.47
CA HIS A 388 -51.05 -20.11 -21.51
C HIS A 388 -50.08 -19.94 -22.72
N THR A 389 -50.03 -21.01 -23.52
CA THR A 389 -49.25 -21.28 -24.76
C THR A 389 -49.75 -20.62 -26.05
N LEU A 390 -48.83 -20.35 -27.00
CA LEU A 390 -49.07 -20.50 -28.45
C LEU A 390 -47.77 -20.93 -29.15
N SER A 391 -47.88 -21.72 -30.23
CA SER A 391 -46.75 -22.32 -30.95
C SER A 391 -46.98 -22.34 -32.48
N GLN A 392 -45.88 -22.59 -33.23
CA GLN A 392 -45.78 -22.80 -34.68
C GLN A 392 -45.95 -21.58 -35.61
N GLN A 393 -44.88 -21.29 -36.38
CA GLN A 393 -44.76 -21.55 -37.84
C GLN A 393 -43.37 -21.01 -38.27
N SER A 394 -42.36 -21.86 -38.50
CA SER A 394 -42.08 -22.60 -39.75
C SER A 394 -41.81 -21.72 -40.99
N ARG A 395 -40.54 -21.67 -41.41
CA ARG A 395 -40.14 -21.78 -42.83
C ARG A 395 -38.68 -22.19 -42.95
N ALA A 396 -38.44 -23.27 -43.68
CA ALA A 396 -37.14 -23.70 -44.15
C ALA A 396 -37.23 -23.84 -45.68
N ALA A 397 -36.29 -23.22 -46.40
CA ALA A 397 -36.00 -23.26 -47.83
C ALA A 397 -34.99 -22.10 -48.07
N ASP A 398 -33.88 -22.23 -48.79
CA ASP A 398 -33.37 -23.34 -49.59
C ASP A 398 -31.89 -23.61 -49.29
N ALA A 399 -31.43 -24.80 -49.65
CA ALA A 399 -30.02 -25.07 -49.86
C ALA A 399 -29.66 -24.78 -51.32
N ASP A 400 -28.51 -24.16 -51.57
CA ASP A 400 -27.83 -24.32 -52.86
C ASP A 400 -26.32 -24.41 -52.67
N ASP A 401 -25.69 -25.12 -53.62
CA ASP A 401 -24.34 -25.66 -53.55
C ASP A 401 -23.27 -24.63 -53.93
N ARG A 402 -22.19 -24.60 -53.15
CA ARG A 402 -20.85 -24.37 -53.71
C ARG A 402 -19.71 -24.80 -52.80
N ARG A 403 -19.18 -25.99 -53.08
CA ARG A 403 -17.81 -26.38 -52.70
C ARG A 403 -16.78 -25.40 -53.29
N VAL A 404 -15.88 -24.90 -52.45
CA VAL A 404 -14.48 -24.63 -52.84
C VAL A 404 -13.62 -25.11 -51.68
N GLY A 405 -12.76 -26.09 -51.93
CA GLY A 405 -11.72 -26.50 -50.98
C GLY A 405 -10.40 -25.82 -51.32
N THR A 406 -9.57 -25.64 -50.30
CA THR A 406 -8.12 -25.45 -50.46
C THR A 406 -7.43 -26.18 -49.33
N GLU A 407 -6.45 -27.00 -49.71
CA GLU A 407 -5.69 -27.84 -48.79
C GLU A 407 -4.72 -27.01 -47.94
N ALA A 408 -4.54 -27.40 -46.69
CA ALA A 408 -3.47 -26.87 -45.83
C ALA A 408 -2.28 -27.83 -45.90
N GLU A 409 -1.29 -27.48 -46.72
CA GLU A 409 -0.05 -28.24 -46.87
C GLU A 409 0.87 -27.94 -45.67
N MET A 410 1.22 -28.97 -44.89
CA MET A 410 2.22 -28.84 -43.82
C MET A 410 3.61 -28.91 -44.45
N ILE A 411 4.41 -27.84 -44.30
CA ILE A 411 5.84 -27.88 -44.61
C ILE A 411 6.62 -28.07 -43.30
N GLU A 412 7.07 -29.29 -43.11
CA GLU A 412 8.09 -29.70 -42.14
C GLU A 412 9.47 -29.25 -42.67
N VAL A 413 10.23 -28.49 -41.89
CA VAL A 413 11.59 -28.06 -42.27
C VAL A 413 12.61 -28.85 -41.44
N ASP A 414 13.27 -29.79 -42.11
CA ASP A 414 14.30 -30.65 -41.51
C ASP A 414 15.60 -29.87 -41.18
N SER A 415 16.22 -30.34 -40.12
CA SER A 415 17.57 -30.03 -39.67
C SER A 415 18.67 -30.52 -40.61
N ARG A 416 19.60 -29.63 -41.00
CA ARG A 416 21.05 -29.92 -41.14
C ARG A 416 21.87 -28.66 -41.45
N SER A 417 23.03 -28.60 -40.81
CA SER A 417 24.13 -27.60 -40.97
C SER A 417 24.91 -27.84 -42.30
N PRO A 418 25.96 -27.07 -42.67
CA PRO A 418 26.89 -26.29 -41.83
C PRO A 418 26.42 -24.89 -41.44
#